data_AF-A0A941ZHH8-F1
#
_entry.id   AF-A0A941ZHH8-F1
#
_cell.length_a   1.000
_cell.length_b   1.000
_cell.length_c   1.000
_cell.angle_alpha   90.00
_cell.angle_beta   90.00
_cell.angle_gamma   90.00
#
_symmetry.space_group_name_H-M   'P 1'
#
loop_
_entity.id
_entity.type
_entity.pdbx_description
1 polymer ?
#
loop_
_entity_poly.entity_id
_entity_poly.type
_entity_poly.pdbx_seq_one_letter_code
_entity_poly.pdbx_strand_id
1 'polypeptide(L)'
;MISTGDKDLAQLVNQHVRLVNTMSNETLDEAGVVAKFGVAPQRIVDYFALVGDAVDNVPGVDKVGPKTAVKWLQQYGSLDEIVAHAGEIAGAVGENLRRAREFLPLGRKLVTVVCDLDLPLKL
;
A
#
# COMPACT_ATOMS: atom_id res chain seq x y z
N MET A 1 -2.83 -10.40 -17.11
CA MET A 1 -1.53 -9.68 -17.07
C MET A 1 -1.80 -8.22 -17.32
N ILE A 2 -1.15 -7.32 -16.58
CA ILE A 2 -1.28 -5.87 -16.72
C ILE A 2 0.09 -5.32 -17.12
N SER A 3 0.18 -4.59 -18.24
CA SER A 3 1.43 -3.92 -18.60
C SER A 3 1.39 -2.47 -18.09
N THR A 4 2.27 -2.15 -17.15
CA THR A 4 2.32 -0.83 -16.49
C THR A 4 3.68 -0.56 -15.86
N GLY A 5 4.05 0.71 -15.73
CA GLY A 5 5.10 1.17 -14.83
C GLY A 5 4.58 1.67 -13.48
N ASP A 6 3.27 1.75 -13.32
CA ASP A 6 2.60 2.19 -12.11
C ASP A 6 2.71 1.12 -11.02
N LYS A 7 3.34 1.51 -9.91
CA LYS A 7 3.59 0.64 -8.75
C LYS A 7 2.32 0.35 -7.96
N ASP A 8 1.29 1.19 -8.07
CA ASP A 8 0.08 1.08 -7.24
C ASP A 8 -0.76 -0.12 -7.66
N LEU A 9 -0.67 -0.51 -8.94
CA LEU A 9 -1.32 -1.73 -9.44
C LEU A 9 -0.71 -3.01 -8.84
N ALA A 10 0.38 -2.92 -8.06
CA ALA A 10 0.93 -4.07 -7.33
C ALA A 10 -0.08 -4.66 -6.35
N GLN A 11 -1.08 -3.88 -5.92
CA GLN A 11 -2.20 -4.35 -5.10
C GLN A 11 -3.09 -5.41 -5.79
N LEU A 12 -3.07 -5.49 -7.12
CA LEU A 12 -3.88 -6.43 -7.90
C LEU A 12 -3.17 -7.74 -8.22
N VAL A 13 -1.88 -7.87 -7.89
CA VAL A 13 -1.07 -9.05 -8.19
C VAL A 13 -1.58 -10.26 -7.39
N ASN A 14 -1.74 -11.38 -8.09
CA ASN A 14 -2.16 -12.67 -7.54
C ASN A 14 -1.74 -13.81 -8.50
N GLN A 15 -2.14 -15.05 -8.21
CA GLN A 15 -1.84 -16.22 -9.05
C GLN A 15 -2.23 -16.08 -10.54
N HIS A 16 -3.20 -15.23 -10.88
CA HIS A 16 -3.68 -15.00 -12.24
C HIS A 16 -3.22 -13.66 -12.84
N VAL A 17 -2.74 -12.73 -12.00
CA VAL A 17 -2.40 -11.36 -12.39
C VAL A 17 -0.94 -11.07 -12.06
N ARG A 18 -0.16 -10.78 -13.10
CA ARG A 18 1.21 -10.26 -13.02
C ARG A 18 1.30 -8.88 -13.63
N LEU A 19 2.21 -8.04 -13.10
CA LEU A 19 2.56 -6.76 -13.71
C LEU A 19 3.79 -6.91 -14.60
N VAL A 20 3.81 -6.21 -15.73
CA VAL A 20 4.96 -6.13 -16.63
C VAL A 20 5.27 -4.67 -16.95
N ASN A 21 6.43 -4.20 -16.51
CA ASN A 21 6.97 -2.90 -16.88
C ASN A 21 7.95 -3.08 -18.04
N THR A 22 7.54 -2.73 -19.26
CA THR A 22 8.35 -2.86 -20.47
C THR A 22 9.48 -1.84 -20.56
N MET A 23 9.40 -0.72 -19.82
CA MET A 23 10.46 0.29 -19.79
C MET A 23 11.66 -0.17 -18.97
N SER A 24 11.43 -0.92 -17.88
CA SER A 24 12.48 -1.49 -17.03
C SER A 24 12.72 -2.98 -17.26
N ASN A 25 11.96 -3.60 -18.17
CA ASN A 25 11.92 -5.04 -18.40
C ASN A 25 11.67 -5.86 -17.10
N GLU A 26 10.89 -5.29 -16.17
CA GLU A 26 10.56 -5.90 -14.88
C GLU A 26 9.22 -6.64 -14.98
N THR A 27 9.13 -7.83 -14.37
CA THR A 27 7.87 -8.54 -14.16
C THR A 27 7.66 -8.80 -12.68
N LEU A 28 6.51 -8.41 -12.14
CA LEU A 28 6.15 -8.62 -10.74
C LEU A 28 5.02 -9.65 -10.63
N ASP A 29 5.36 -10.77 -10.00
CA ASP A 29 4.43 -11.72 -9.38
C ASP A 29 4.38 -11.49 -7.86
N GLU A 30 3.67 -12.33 -7.11
CA GLU A 30 3.52 -12.16 -5.66
C GLU A 30 4.87 -12.10 -4.93
N ALA A 31 5.83 -12.95 -5.33
CA ALA A 31 7.17 -12.95 -4.75
C ALA A 31 7.96 -11.68 -5.12
N GLY A 32 7.83 -11.20 -6.36
CA GLY A 32 8.42 -9.95 -6.81
C GLY A 32 7.87 -8.74 -6.04
N VAL A 33 6.57 -8.71 -5.75
CA VAL A 33 5.94 -7.65 -4.93
C VAL A 33 6.52 -7.66 -3.51
N VAL A 34 6.62 -8.84 -2.88
CA VAL A 34 7.23 -8.97 -1.55
C VAL A 34 8.70 -8.53 -1.56
N ALA A 35 9.47 -8.93 -2.57
CA ALA A 35 10.87 -8.53 -2.67
C ALA A 35 11.03 -7.01 -2.84
N LYS A 36 10.12 -6.36 -3.57
CA LYS A 36 10.17 -4.92 -3.87
C LYS A 36 9.68 -4.04 -2.73
N PHE A 37 8.55 -4.40 -2.10
CA PHE A 37 7.89 -3.55 -1.09
C PHE A 37 8.02 -4.06 0.34
N GLY A 38 8.45 -5.31 0.53
CA GLY A 38 8.53 -5.96 1.84
C GLY A 38 7.19 -6.44 2.39
N VAL A 39 6.11 -6.33 1.61
CA VAL A 39 4.75 -6.76 1.97
C VAL A 39 4.09 -7.50 0.81
N ALA A 40 3.12 -8.36 1.13
CA ALA A 40 2.34 -9.06 0.13
C ALA A 40 1.40 -8.10 -0.65
N PRO A 41 0.97 -8.46 -1.87
CA PRO A 41 0.07 -7.64 -2.69
C PRO A 41 -1.16 -7.11 -1.93
N GLN A 42 -1.76 -7.93 -1.08
CA GLN A 42 -2.96 -7.60 -0.30
C GLN A 42 -2.72 -6.52 0.77
N ARG A 43 -1.45 -6.14 1.01
CA ARG A 43 -1.03 -5.12 1.97
C ARG A 43 -0.43 -3.88 1.32
N ILE A 44 -0.37 -3.81 -0.01
CA ILE A 44 0.16 -2.66 -0.73
C ILE A 44 -0.63 -1.38 -0.44
N VAL A 45 -1.96 -1.48 -0.37
CA VAL A 45 -2.83 -0.35 0.01
C VAL A 45 -2.50 0.17 1.41
N ASP A 46 -2.42 -0.73 2.39
CA ASP A 46 -2.09 -0.37 3.77
C ASP A 46 -0.67 0.23 3.87
N TYR A 47 0.26 -0.29 3.07
CA TYR A 47 1.63 0.21 2.98
C TYR A 47 1.69 1.64 2.43
N PHE A 48 1.02 1.94 1.30
CA PHE A 48 1.01 3.29 0.76
C PHE A 48 0.18 4.27 1.59
N ALA A 49 -0.86 3.82 2.29
CA ALA A 49 -1.58 4.65 3.24
C ALA A 49 -0.67 5.12 4.41
N LEU A 50 0.30 4.29 4.82
CA LEU A 50 1.27 4.63 5.87
C LEU A 50 2.43 5.47 5.36
N VAL A 51 3.04 5.06 4.25
CA VAL A 51 4.25 5.71 3.70
C VAL A 51 3.91 7.00 2.96
N GLY A 52 2.71 7.08 2.39
CA GLY A 52 2.31 8.11 1.45
C GLY A 52 2.76 7.82 0.02
N ASP A 53 2.23 8.63 -0.89
CA ASP A 53 2.66 8.73 -2.27
C ASP A 53 2.94 10.19 -2.63
N ALA A 54 4.21 10.54 -2.76
CA ALA A 54 4.61 11.89 -3.12
C ALA A 54 4.26 12.27 -4.56
N VAL A 55 4.16 11.29 -5.47
CA VAL A 55 3.81 11.54 -6.88
C VAL A 55 2.33 11.95 -6.98
N ASP A 56 1.47 11.29 -6.21
CA ASP A 56 0.02 11.54 -6.16
C ASP A 56 -0.41 12.50 -5.05
N ASN A 57 0.54 13.16 -4.37
CA ASN A 57 0.31 14.07 -3.25
C ASN A 57 -0.49 13.44 -2.09
N VAL A 58 -0.33 12.14 -1.85
CA VAL A 58 -0.84 11.45 -0.66
C VAL A 58 0.22 11.55 0.45
N PRO A 59 -0.01 12.30 1.54
CA PRO A 59 1.04 12.57 2.53
C PRO A 59 1.45 11.36 3.39
N GLY A 60 0.56 10.39 3.60
CA GLY A 60 0.80 9.29 4.53
C GLY A 60 0.96 9.74 5.99
N VAL A 61 1.73 9.00 6.78
CA VAL A 61 2.06 9.35 8.17
C VAL A 61 3.44 10.01 8.23
N ASP A 62 3.52 11.19 8.84
CA ASP A 62 4.77 11.94 8.95
C ASP A 62 5.89 11.10 9.59
N LYS A 63 7.06 11.08 8.95
CA LYS A 63 8.25 10.29 9.33
C LYS A 63 8.08 8.77 9.32
N VAL A 64 7.01 8.23 8.74
CA VAL A 64 6.85 6.79 8.51
C VAL A 64 7.31 6.46 7.10
N GLY A 65 8.51 5.88 7.00
CA GLY A 65 9.05 5.38 5.74
C GLY A 65 8.82 3.88 5.51
N PRO A 66 9.29 3.33 4.38
CA PRO A 66 9.12 1.92 3.99
C PRO A 66 9.45 0.91 5.09
N LYS A 67 10.58 1.08 5.79
CA LYS A 67 11.01 0.15 6.84
C LYS A 67 10.06 0.11 8.03
N THR A 68 9.54 1.27 8.43
CA THR A 68 8.61 1.39 9.55
C THR A 68 7.25 0.80 9.18
N ALA A 69 6.76 1.11 7.98
CA ALA A 69 5.50 0.56 7.48
C ALA A 69 5.55 -0.98 7.36
N VAL A 70 6.61 -1.54 6.77
CA VAL A 70 6.82 -2.99 6.71
C VAL A 70 6.85 -3.61 8.11
N LYS A 71 7.61 -3.03 9.04
CA LYS A 71 7.68 -3.52 10.43
C LYS A 71 6.29 -3.54 11.08
N TRP A 72 5.53 -2.47 10.95
CA TRP A 72 4.20 -2.39 11.54
C TRP A 72 3.22 -3.37 10.89
N LEU A 73 3.25 -3.50 9.56
CA LEU A 73 2.37 -4.44 8.86
C LEU A 73 2.73 -5.91 9.15
N GLN A 74 4.00 -6.21 9.39
CA GLN A 74 4.42 -7.53 9.87
C GLN A 74 4.00 -7.79 11.32
N GLN A 75 4.05 -6.77 12.17
CA GLN A 75 3.76 -6.89 13.59
C GLN A 75 2.25 -6.94 13.90
N TYR A 76 1.47 -6.03 13.29
CA TYR A 76 0.05 -5.84 13.57
C TYR A 76 -0.85 -6.40 12.46
N GLY A 77 -0.30 -6.73 11.29
CA GLY A 77 -1.03 -7.40 10.22
C GLY A 77 -1.79 -6.49 9.27
N SER A 78 -2.42 -5.39 9.72
CA SER A 78 -3.19 -4.49 8.85
C SER A 78 -3.14 -3.03 9.32
N LEU A 79 -3.55 -2.09 8.46
CA LEU A 79 -3.68 -0.68 8.83
C LEU A 79 -4.65 -0.48 10.00
N ASP A 80 -5.76 -1.19 10.00
CA ASP A 80 -6.80 -1.07 11.02
C ASP A 80 -6.27 -1.50 12.41
N GLU A 81 -5.50 -2.59 12.45
CA GLU A 81 -4.82 -3.06 13.67
C GLU A 81 -3.73 -2.09 14.14
N ILE A 82 -2.96 -1.51 13.21
CA ILE A 82 -1.96 -0.48 13.54
C ILE A 82 -2.62 0.73 14.21
N VAL A 83 -3.77 1.16 13.69
CA VAL A 83 -4.54 2.28 14.26
C VAL A 83 -5.16 1.90 15.60
N ALA A 84 -5.66 0.67 15.75
CA ALA A 84 -6.20 0.17 17.02
C ALA A 84 -5.12 0.14 18.13
N HIS A 85 -3.91 -0.28 17.78
CA HIS A 85 -2.75 -0.34 18.67
C HIS A 85 -1.89 0.93 18.66
N ALA A 86 -2.36 2.03 18.07
CA ALA A 86 -1.61 3.29 18.00
C ALA A 86 -1.23 3.85 19.39
N GLY A 87 -1.94 3.45 20.44
CA GLY A 87 -1.61 3.75 21.84
C GLY A 87 -0.24 3.20 22.29
N GLU A 88 0.12 2.01 21.81
CA GLU A 88 1.31 1.24 22.21
C GLU A 88 2.58 1.66 21.46
N ILE A 89 2.40 2.33 20.31
CA ILE A 89 3.51 2.81 19.50
C ILE A 89 4.07 4.08 20.16
N ALA A 90 5.23 3.92 20.79
CA ALA A 90 5.92 5.00 21.50
C ALA A 90 6.74 5.92 20.56
N GLY A 91 7.09 7.09 21.07
CA GLY A 91 7.98 8.05 20.41
C GLY A 91 7.30 8.89 19.33
N ALA A 92 8.11 9.70 18.63
CA ALA A 92 7.61 10.69 17.67
C ALA A 92 6.80 10.07 16.51
N VAL A 93 7.15 8.85 16.08
CA VAL A 93 6.40 8.14 15.02
C VAL A 93 5.01 7.69 15.48
N GLY A 94 4.85 7.35 16.76
CA GLY A 94 3.55 7.04 17.35
C GLY A 94 2.66 8.28 17.49
N GLU A 95 3.24 9.41 17.91
CA GLU A 95 2.53 10.69 17.92
C GLU A 95 2.07 11.10 16.51
N ASN A 96 2.94 10.92 15.51
CA ASN A 96 2.59 11.21 14.13
C ASN A 96 1.48 10.29 13.60
N LEU A 97 1.49 9.00 13.95
CA LEU A 97 0.41 8.07 13.63
C LEU A 97 -0.92 8.53 14.25
N ARG A 98 -0.90 8.90 15.54
CA ARG A 98 -2.09 9.43 16.23
C ARG A 98 -2.63 10.69 15.55
N ARG A 99 -1.76 11.60 15.11
CA ARG A 99 -2.14 12.82 14.36
C ARG A 99 -2.71 12.51 12.97
N ALA A 100 -2.18 11.50 12.29
CA ALA A 100 -2.63 11.11 10.95
C ALA A 100 -3.92 10.27 10.96
N ARG A 101 -4.41 9.84 12.13
CA ARG A 101 -5.54 8.91 12.30
C ARG A 101 -6.79 9.32 11.52
N GLU A 102 -7.13 10.61 11.50
CA GLU A 102 -8.30 11.11 10.78
C GLU A 102 -8.11 11.11 9.25
N PHE A 103 -6.88 11.25 8.78
CA PHE A 103 -6.55 11.23 7.36
C PHE A 103 -6.44 9.81 6.78
N LEU A 104 -5.99 8.84 7.56
CA LEU A 104 -5.72 7.48 7.09
C LEU A 104 -6.87 6.80 6.33
N PRO A 105 -8.15 6.93 6.72
CA PRO A 105 -9.26 6.40 5.92
C PRO A 105 -9.34 7.00 4.51
N LEU A 106 -9.09 8.30 4.39
CA LEU A 106 -9.03 8.99 3.09
C LEU A 106 -7.78 8.57 2.31
N GLY A 107 -6.61 8.55 2.95
CA GLY A 107 -5.36 8.10 2.33
C GLY A 107 -5.49 6.68 1.75
N ARG A 108 -6.06 5.75 2.53
CA ARG A 108 -6.36 4.38 2.08
C ARG A 108 -7.25 4.38 0.85
N LYS A 109 -8.32 5.18 0.84
CA LYS A 109 -9.24 5.29 -0.30
C LYS A 109 -8.53 5.83 -1.55
N LEU A 110 -7.68 6.84 -1.40
CA LEU A 110 -6.97 7.47 -2.52
C LEU A 110 -6.00 6.52 -3.24
N VAL A 111 -5.36 5.60 -2.49
CA VAL A 111 -4.40 4.64 -3.04
C VAL A 111 -5.02 3.28 -3.40
N THR A 112 -6.34 3.12 -3.24
CA THR A 112 -7.04 1.87 -3.58
C THR A 112 -7.60 1.92 -5.00
N VAL A 113 -7.30 0.91 -5.80
CA VAL A 113 -7.87 0.75 -7.14
C VAL A 113 -9.30 0.23 -7.05
N VAL A 114 -10.24 0.98 -7.62
CA VAL A 114 -11.66 0.60 -7.73
C VAL A 114 -11.81 -0.53 -8.76
N CYS A 115 -12.31 -1.69 -8.31
CA CYS A 115 -12.41 -2.91 -9.13
C CYS A 115 -13.86 -3.36 -9.39
N ASP A 116 -14.84 -2.60 -8.93
CA ASP A 116 -16.28 -2.91 -8.93
C ASP A 116 -17.08 -1.99 -9.86
N LEU A 117 -16.45 -1.51 -10.94
CA LEU A 117 -17.11 -0.69 -11.95
C LEU A 117 -18.00 -1.55 -12.86
N ASP A 118 -19.23 -1.06 -13.11
CA ASP A 118 -20.12 -1.63 -14.11
C ASP A 118 -19.52 -1.45 -15.51
N LEU A 119 -19.19 -2.56 -16.17
CA LEU A 119 -18.70 -2.55 -17.54
C LEU A 119 -19.86 -2.79 -18.51
N PRO A 120 -20.04 -1.92 -19.53
CA PRO A 120 -21.12 -2.06 -20.50
C PRO A 120 -20.94 -3.27 -21.43
N LEU A 121 -19.77 -3.91 -21.40
CA LEU A 121 -19.41 -5.04 -22.23
C LEU A 121 -19.00 -6.23 -21.35
N LYS A 122 -19.47 -7.43 -21.70
CA LYS A 122 -18.99 -8.69 -21.12
C LYS A 122 -18.00 -9.34 -22.10
N LEU A 123 -16.92 -9.89 -21.56
CA LEU A 123 -15.87 -10.60 -22.31
C LEU A 123 -16.31 -12.00 -22.72
#